data_AF-A0A1Y5EEC2-F1
#
_entry.id   AF-A0A1Y5EEC2-F1
#
_cell.length_a   1.000
_cell.length_b   1.000
_cell.length_c   1.000
_cell.angle_alpha   90.00
_cell.angle_beta   90.00
_cell.angle_gamma   90.00
#
_symmetry.space_group_name_H-M   'P 1'
#
loop_
_entity.id
_entity.type
_entity.pdbx_description
1 polymer ?
#
loop_
_entity_poly.entity_id
_entity_poly.type
_entity_poly.pdbx_seq_one_letter_code
_entity_poly.pdbx_strand_id
1 'polypeptide(L)' 'KFDAVLRTQELLRNKGADYSDIDGVRVTVAGGWWLLRASNTQAVLVGRCEAPDETALEIVKSDMRVNLTEAGISFPDF' A
#
# COMPACT_ATOMS: atom_id res chain seq x y z
N LYS A 1 12.04 -2.57 8.29
CA LYS A 1 10.91 -3.35 7.69
C LYS A 1 9.58 -3.02 8.35
N PHE A 2 9.38 -3.33 9.64
CA PHE A 2 8.17 -2.95 10.38
C PHE A 2 7.89 -1.44 10.36
N ASP A 3 8.98 -0.66 10.40
CA ASP A 3 8.96 0.79 10.28
C ASP A 3 8.21 1.31 9.03
N ALA A 4 8.34 0.65 7.87
CA ALA A 4 7.66 1.09 6.65
C ALA A 4 6.13 0.91 6.76
N VAL A 5 5.69 -0.26 7.22
CA VAL A 5 4.26 -0.55 7.42
C VAL A 5 3.66 0.41 8.44
N LEU A 6 4.36 0.65 9.56
CA LEU A 6 3.91 1.58 10.62
C LEU A 6 3.78 3.02 10.10
N ARG A 7 4.78 3.54 9.37
CA ARG A 7 4.71 4.87 8.77
C ARG A 7 3.53 5.00 7.80
N THR A 8 3.26 3.97 7.00
CA THR A 8 2.09 3.97 6.12
C THR A 8 0.78 3.95 6.91
N GLN A 9 0.69 3.19 8.01
CA GLN A 9 -0.49 3.19 8.89
C GLN A 9 -0.72 4.57 9.51
N GLU A 10 0.32 5.21 10.03
CA GLU A 10 0.26 6.56 10.61
C GLU A 10 -0.19 7.60 9.57
N LEU A 11 0.38 7.56 8.37
CA LEU A 11 -0.01 8.42 7.26
C LEU A 11 -1.50 8.26 6.92
N LEU A 12 -1.97 7.02 6.73
CA LEU A 12 -3.35 6.74 6.36
C LEU A 12 -4.33 7.13 7.47
N ARG A 13 -3.97 6.88 8.74
CA ARG A 13 -4.74 7.33 9.90
C ARG A 13 -4.88 8.85 9.92
N ASN A 14 -3.80 9.58 9.67
CA ASN A 14 -3.81 11.05 9.62
C ASN A 14 -4.64 11.59 8.46
N LYS A 15 -4.73 10.85 7.35
CA LYS A 15 -5.60 11.17 6.20
C LYS A 15 -7.07 10.80 6.44
N GLY A 16 -7.39 10.06 7.50
CA GLY A 16 -8.73 9.50 7.71
C GLY A 16 -9.12 8.50 6.62
N ALA A 17 -8.15 7.82 6.02
CA ALA A 17 -8.40 6.83 4.98
C ALA A 17 -9.09 5.57 5.56
N ASP A 18 -9.89 4.90 4.73
CA ASP A 18 -10.44 3.59 5.07
C ASP A 18 -9.42 2.50 4.75
N TYR A 19 -8.88 1.86 5.79
CA TYR A 19 -7.87 0.82 5.66
C TYR A 19 -8.00 -0.25 6.75
N SER A 20 -7.48 -1.44 6.46
CA SER A 20 -7.32 -2.53 7.42
C SER A 20 -5.85 -2.75 7.77
N ASP A 21 -5.56 -2.94 9.05
CA ASP A 21 -4.22 -3.13 9.62
C ASP A 21 -3.94 -4.55 10.13
N ILE A 22 -4.83 -5.53 9.86
CA ILE A 22 -4.76 -6.89 10.39
C ILE A 22 -3.50 -7.65 9.92
N ASP A 23 -3.12 -7.50 8.63
CA ASP A 23 -1.95 -8.15 8.02
C ASP A 23 -1.20 -7.16 7.13
N GLY A 24 -0.69 -6.08 7.75
CA GLY A 24 -0.01 -4.99 7.07
C GLY A 24 -0.89 -3.76 6.90
N VAL A 25 -1.04 -3.27 5.67
CA VAL A 25 -1.90 -2.16 5.30
C VAL A 25 -2.67 -2.53 4.05
N ARG A 26 -3.97 -2.72 4.17
CA ARG A 26 -4.87 -2.88 3.03
C ARG A 26 -5.75 -1.65 2.88
N VAL A 27 -5.70 -1.00 1.72
CA VAL A 27 -6.52 0.18 1.41
C VAL A 27 -7.46 -0.17 0.27
N THR A 28 -8.72 0.21 0.42
CA THR A 28 -9.73 0.12 -0.64
C THR A 28 -9.86 1.49 -1.30
N VAL A 29 -9.77 1.52 -2.62
CA VAL A 29 -9.93 2.73 -3.43
C VAL A 29 -11.00 2.53 -4.49
N ALA A 30 -11.38 3.61 -5.19
CA ALA A 30 -12.32 3.49 -6.29
C ALA A 30 -11.77 2.55 -7.37
N GLY A 31 -12.44 1.41 -7.56
CA GLY A 31 -12.07 0.41 -8.58
C GLY A 31 -11.15 -0.71 -8.12
N GLY A 32 -10.74 -0.79 -6.85
CA GLY A 32 -9.95 -1.93 -6.38
C GLY A 32 -9.33 -1.75 -5.01
N TRP A 33 -8.26 -2.49 -4.74
CA TRP A 33 -7.55 -2.42 -3.47
C TRP A 33 -6.06 -2.72 -3.62
N TRP A 34 -5.26 -2.17 -2.72
CA TRP A 34 -3.86 -2.53 -2.59
C TRP A 34 -3.51 -2.98 -1.16
N LEU A 35 -2.47 -3.78 -1.05
CA LEU A 35 -1.93 -4.32 0.20
C LEU A 35 -0.42 -4.09 0.25
N LEU A 36 0.06 -3.55 1.36
CA LEU A 36 1.47 -3.54 1.73
C LEU A 36 1.66 -4.36 3.01
N ARG A 37 2.54 -5.36 2.99
CA ARG A 37 2.90 -6.12 4.19
C ARG A 37 4.39 -6.40 4.29
N ALA A 38 4.87 -6.61 5.51
CA ALA A 38 6.19 -7.18 5.73
C ALA A 38 6.17 -8.68 5.39
N SER A 39 7.22 -9.17 4.73
CA SER A 39 7.41 -10.61 4.54
C SER A 39 7.75 -11.28 5.87
N ASN A 40 7.09 -12.41 6.16
CA ASN A 40 7.30 -13.17 7.39
C ASN A 40 8.66 -13.89 7.43
N THR A 41 9.22 -14.21 6.25
CA THR A 41 10.40 -15.07 6.13
C THR A 41 11.63 -14.35 5.57
N GLN A 42 11.46 -13.19 4.92
CA GLN A 42 12.54 -12.54 4.20
C GLN A 42 12.69 -11.04 4.48
N ALA A 43 13.85 -10.52 4.08
CA ALA A 43 14.31 -9.15 3.86
C ALA A 43 13.32 -8.02 3.51
N VAL A 44 12.08 -8.32 3.12
CA VAL A 44 11.38 -7.56 2.08
C VAL A 44 9.99 -7.09 2.48
N LEU A 45 9.52 -6.04 1.80
CA LEU A 45 8.12 -5.63 1.78
C LEU A 45 7.45 -6.26 0.54
N VAL A 46 6.20 -6.66 0.69
CA VAL A 46 5.39 -7.20 -0.41
C VAL A 46 4.23 -6.25 -0.65
N GLY A 47 4.13 -5.79 -1.89
CA GLY A 47 3.02 -5.00 -2.39
C GLY A 47 2.14 -5.83 -3.32
N ARG A 48 0.82 -5.66 -3.24
CA ARG A 48 -0.15 -6.24 -4.18
C ARG A 48 -1.20 -5.19 -4.54
N CYS A 49 -1.55 -5.12 -5.81
CA CYS A 49 -2.65 -4.30 -6.33
C CYS A 49 -3.63 -5.23 -7.06
N GLU A 50 -4.93 -5.03 -6.87
CA GLU A 50 -5.97 -5.81 -7.53
C GLU A 50 -7.14 -4.91 -7.94
N ALA A 51 -7.62 -5.11 -9.16
CA ALA A 51 -8.68 -4.34 -9.79
C ALA A 51 -9.36 -5.19 -10.88
N PRO A 52 -10.61 -4.86 -11.31
CA PRO A 52 -11.36 -5.65 -12.29
C PRO A 52 -10.87 -5.47 -13.73
N ASP A 53 -10.16 -4.39 -14.02
CA ASP A 53 -9.63 -4.06 -15.35
C ASP A 53 -8.33 -3.26 -15.23
N GLU A 54 -7.64 -3.09 -16.37
CA GLU A 54 -6.33 -2.43 -16.43
C GLU A 54 -6.39 -0.94 -16.09
N THR A 55 -7.50 -0.26 -16.41
CA THR A 55 -7.66 1.17 -16.09
C THR A 55 -7.78 1.36 -14.59
N ALA A 56 -8.64 0.56 -13.94
CA ALA A 56 -8.77 0.55 -12.49
C ALA A 56 -7.49 0.08 -11.80
N LEU A 57 -6.73 -0.85 -12.39
CA LEU A 57 -5.46 -1.31 -11.84
C LEU A 57 -4.43 -0.18 -11.80
N GLU A 58 -4.35 0.66 -12.82
CA GLU A 58 -3.44 1.81 -12.82
C GLU A 58 -3.84 2.86 -11.78
N ILE A 59 -5.14 3.04 -11.52
CA ILE A 59 -5.62 3.90 -10.41
C ILE A 59 -5.13 3.34 -9.07
N VAL A 60 -5.33 2.04 -8.84
CA VAL A 60 -4.92 1.36 -7.58
C VAL A 60 -3.39 1.44 -7.39
N LYS A 61 -2.61 1.17 -8.44
CA LYS A 61 -1.15 1.28 -8.40
C LYS A 61 -0.70 2.72 -8.14
N SER A 62 -1.33 3.69 -8.79
CA SER A 62 -1.01 5.10 -8.60
C SER A 62 -1.26 5.54 -7.15
N ASP A 63 -2.42 5.18 -6.59
CA ASP A 63 -2.75 5.49 -5.18
C ASP A 63 -1.76 4.85 -4.20
N MET A 64 -1.39 3.58 -4.44
CA MET A 64 -0.35 2.91 -3.65
C MET A 64 0.99 3.66 -3.74
N ARG A 65 1.44 4.03 -4.95
CA ARG A 65 2.70 4.76 -5.14
C ARG A 65 2.70 6.10 -4.40
N VAL A 66 1.61 6.87 -4.49
CA VAL A 66 1.49 8.17 -3.80
C VAL A 66 1.60 7.99 -2.28
N ASN A 67 0.79 7.09 -1.69
CA ASN A 67 0.78 6.91 -0.24
C ASN A 67 2.12 6.36 0.30
N LEU A 68 2.76 5.45 -0.42
CA LEU A 68 4.05 4.90 0.01
C LEU A 68 5.20 5.90 -0.19
N THR A 69 5.17 6.71 -1.24
CA THR A 69 6.15 7.79 -1.43
C THR A 69 6.04 8.83 -0.31
N GLU A 70 4.82 9.24 0.06
CA GLU A 70 4.60 10.14 1.19
C GLU A 70 5.01 9.51 2.53
N ALA A 71 4.88 8.19 2.69
CA ALA A 71 5.41 7.45 3.84
C ALA A 71 6.95 7.28 3.81
N GLY A 72 7.63 7.81 2.80
CA GLY A 72 9.08 7.76 2.64
C GLY A 72 9.61 6.40 2.18
N ILE A 73 8.80 5.62 1.46
CA ILE A 73 9.16 4.30 0.94
C ILE A 73 9.47 4.42 -0.56
N SER A 74 10.70 4.10 -0.93
CA SER A 74 11.14 4.04 -2.33
C SER A 74 10.70 2.72 -2.98
N PHE A 75 10.28 2.80 -4.24
CA PHE A 75 10.00 1.63 -5.07
C PHE A 75 11.13 1.39 -6.07
N PRO A 76 11.41 0.14 -6.45
CA PRO A 76 12.14 -0.13 -7.69
C PRO A 76 11.29 0.35 -8.88
N ASP A 77 11.95 0.94 -9.88
CA ASP A 77 11.31 1.22 -11.16
C ASP A 77 10.80 -0.10 -11.77
N PHE A 78 9.53 -0.12 -12.19
CA PHE A 78 8.89 -1.24 -12.89
C PHE A 78 8.74 -0.93 -14.37
#